data_AF-A0A378FTD1-F1
#
_entry.id   AF-A0A378FTD1-F1
#
_cell.length_a   1.000
_cell.length_b   1.000
_cell.length_c   1.000
_cell.angle_alpha   90.00
_cell.angle_beta   90.00
_cell.angle_gamma   90.00
#
_symmetry.space_group_name_H-M   'P 1'
#
loop_
_entity.id
_entity.type
_entity.pdbx_description
1 polymer ?
#
loop_
_entity_poly.entity_id
_entity_poly.type
_entity_poly.pdbx_seq_one_letter_code
_entity_poly.pdbx_strand_id
1 'polypeptide(L)'
;MIKPKTPNSMEIAGQPAVINYVPELNAFRGKFLGLSGYCDFVSDSIQGLQQEGEISLQEYLADCHEAGIEPYAHPEKMKTFTLRYPESFGERLSSAAAEEQVSVNTWILETLNETSQTGLKQPAADRYRFNFHPLNTANAHGARRAGQSRRRQNAVPRPYHLSAPQSPGSRHD
;
A
#
# COMPACT_ATOMS: atom_id res chain seq x y z
N MET A 1 3.21 21.84 -19.49
CA MET A 1 2.49 20.65 -20.00
C MET A 1 1.35 21.14 -20.87
N ILE A 2 1.39 20.82 -22.16
CA ILE A 2 0.29 21.13 -23.09
C ILE A 2 -0.71 19.98 -22.93
N LYS A 3 -1.88 20.25 -22.34
CA LYS A 3 -2.97 19.26 -22.33
C LYS A 3 -3.33 19.01 -23.80
N PRO A 4 -3.28 17.77 -24.31
CA PRO A 4 -3.72 17.49 -25.68
C PRO A 4 -5.17 17.97 -25.79
N LYS A 5 -5.43 18.87 -26.73
CA LYS A 5 -6.78 19.36 -27.00
C LYS A 5 -7.54 18.22 -27.66
N THR A 6 -8.32 17.48 -26.89
CA THR A 6 -9.21 16.45 -27.43
C THR A 6 -10.16 17.14 -28.41
N PRO A 7 -10.15 16.79 -29.71
CA PRO A 7 -11.06 17.38 -30.67
C PRO A 7 -12.51 17.13 -30.21
N ASN A 8 -13.41 18.09 -30.46
CA ASN A 8 -14.83 18.01 -30.09
C ASN A 8 -15.06 17.80 -28.58
N SER A 9 -14.47 18.66 -27.76
CA SER A 9 -14.70 18.72 -26.32
C SER A 9 -15.31 20.06 -25.91
N MET A 10 -16.06 20.05 -24.82
CA MET A 10 -16.61 21.25 -24.17
C MET A 10 -16.45 21.16 -22.66
N GLU A 11 -16.49 22.31 -21.99
CA GLU A 11 -16.49 22.39 -20.53
C GLU A 11 -17.88 22.84 -20.08
N ILE A 12 -18.44 22.11 -19.11
CA ILE A 12 -19.76 22.36 -18.54
C ILE A 12 -19.59 22.37 -17.03
N ALA A 13 -19.94 23.49 -16.39
CA ALA A 13 -19.74 23.71 -14.95
C ALA A 13 -18.32 23.35 -14.44
N GLY A 14 -17.29 23.61 -15.26
CA GLY A 14 -15.88 23.29 -14.93
C GLY A 14 -15.47 21.83 -15.19
N GLN A 15 -16.40 20.98 -15.62
CA GLN A 15 -16.13 19.58 -15.94
C GLN A 15 -15.94 19.38 -17.46
N PRO A 16 -14.83 18.75 -17.91
CA PRO A 16 -14.62 18.47 -19.32
C PRO A 16 -15.52 17.32 -19.82
N ALA A 17 -16.13 17.51 -20.98
CA ALA A 17 -16.92 16.51 -21.69
C ALA A 17 -16.44 16.35 -23.14
N VAL A 18 -16.57 15.14 -23.69
CA VAL A 18 -16.36 14.84 -25.12
C VAL A 18 -17.69 14.70 -25.81
N ILE A 19 -17.79 15.25 -27.01
CA ILE A 19 -19.02 15.32 -27.78
C ILE A 19 -18.88 14.47 -29.05
N ASN A 20 -19.83 13.55 -29.24
CA ASN A 20 -19.92 12.71 -30.42
C ASN A 20 -21.30 12.87 -31.06
N TYR A 21 -21.35 12.98 -32.38
CA TYR A 21 -22.61 12.92 -33.12
C TYR A 21 -23.08 11.46 -33.21
N VAL A 22 -24.36 11.22 -32.92
CA VAL A 22 -25.01 9.91 -32.99
C VAL A 22 -26.04 9.96 -34.13
N PRO A 23 -25.75 9.38 -35.32
CA PRO A 23 -26.61 9.46 -36.48
C PRO A 23 -28.02 8.91 -36.25
N GLU A 24 -28.15 7.86 -35.44
CA GLU A 24 -29.43 7.20 -35.14
C GLU A 24 -30.38 8.11 -34.36
N LEU A 25 -29.83 9.05 -33.60
CA LEU A 25 -30.58 10.03 -32.81
C LEU A 25 -30.68 11.39 -33.52
N ASN A 26 -29.94 11.58 -34.62
CA ASN A 26 -29.74 12.88 -35.27
C ASN A 26 -29.36 13.98 -34.26
N ALA A 27 -28.53 13.63 -33.28
CA ALA A 27 -28.21 14.46 -32.13
C ALA A 27 -26.76 14.24 -31.67
N PHE A 28 -26.26 15.14 -30.84
CA PHE A 28 -24.98 15.03 -30.18
C PHE A 28 -25.14 14.37 -28.81
N ARG A 29 -24.27 13.41 -28.51
CA ARG A 29 -24.12 12.81 -27.19
C ARG A 29 -22.84 13.32 -26.55
N GLY A 30 -22.98 13.96 -25.40
CA GLY A 30 -21.89 14.34 -24.54
C GLY A 30 -21.62 13.29 -23.47
N LYS A 31 -20.33 13.08 -23.16
CA LYS A 31 -19.89 12.22 -22.06
C LYS A 31 -18.86 12.97 -21.23
N PHE A 32 -19.08 13.04 -19.92
CA PHE A 32 -18.10 13.63 -19.01
C PHE A 32 -16.87 12.75 -18.86
N LEU A 33 -15.70 13.39 -18.80
CA LEU A 33 -14.41 12.75 -18.55
C LEU A 33 -14.05 12.87 -17.08
N GLY A 34 -13.37 11.86 -16.51
CA GLY A 34 -12.82 11.94 -15.15
C GLY A 34 -13.85 11.79 -14.03
N LEU A 35 -15.07 11.36 -14.33
CA LEU A 35 -16.02 10.90 -13.33
C LEU A 35 -15.81 9.40 -13.04
N SER A 36 -16.08 8.97 -11.81
CA SER A 36 -15.95 7.57 -11.39
C SER A 36 -17.04 6.68 -12.00
N GLY A 37 -18.16 7.28 -12.38
CA GLY A 37 -19.32 6.64 -12.99
C GLY A 37 -19.62 7.14 -14.40
N TYR A 38 -20.79 6.71 -14.88
CA TYR A 38 -21.31 7.10 -16.18
C TYR A 38 -22.24 8.30 -16.04
N CYS A 39 -21.90 9.41 -16.68
CA CYS A 39 -22.74 10.59 -16.79
C CYS A 39 -22.63 11.09 -18.23
N ASP A 40 -23.71 10.93 -18.98
CA ASP A 40 -23.85 11.35 -20.36
C ASP A 40 -25.13 12.17 -20.54
N PHE A 41 -25.16 12.93 -21.63
CA PHE A 41 -26.25 13.84 -21.95
C PHE A 41 -26.40 13.89 -23.47
N VAL A 42 -27.59 14.22 -23.95
CA VAL A 42 -27.90 14.24 -25.38
C VAL A 42 -28.64 15.51 -25.73
N SER A 43 -28.25 16.16 -26.83
CA SER A 43 -28.98 17.28 -27.39
C SER A 43 -28.67 17.45 -28.88
N ASP A 44 -29.60 18.03 -29.63
CA ASP A 44 -29.44 18.38 -31.04
C ASP A 44 -28.75 19.74 -31.27
N SER A 45 -28.45 20.48 -30.20
CA SER A 45 -27.87 21.83 -30.27
C SER A 45 -26.77 22.05 -29.22
N ILE A 46 -25.87 22.99 -29.51
CA ILE A 46 -24.78 23.35 -28.57
C ILE A 46 -25.34 23.94 -27.27
N GLN A 47 -26.41 24.74 -27.35
CA GLN A 47 -27.06 25.30 -26.16
C GLN A 47 -27.72 24.21 -25.31
N GLY A 48 -28.42 23.27 -25.95
CA GLY A 48 -29.00 22.15 -25.23
C GLY A 48 -27.93 21.23 -24.64
N LEU A 49 -26.78 21.02 -25.30
CA LEU A 49 -25.66 20.28 -24.71
C LEU A 49 -25.15 20.94 -23.41
N GLN A 50 -25.10 22.28 -23.33
CA GLN A 50 -24.74 22.97 -22.09
C GLN A 50 -25.77 22.74 -20.99
N GLN A 51 -27.06 22.93 -21.31
CA GLN A 51 -28.16 22.79 -20.35
C GLN A 51 -28.31 21.36 -19.84
N GLU A 52 -28.44 20.40 -20.76
CA GLU A 52 -28.60 18.98 -20.42
C GLU A 52 -27.36 18.42 -19.71
N GLY A 53 -26.17 18.87 -20.10
CA GLY A 53 -24.94 18.50 -19.41
C GLY A 53 -24.86 19.03 -17.99
N GLU A 54 -25.30 20.27 -17.73
CA GLU A 54 -25.30 20.84 -16.38
C GLU A 54 -26.29 20.11 -15.47
N ILE A 55 -27.49 19.83 -15.97
CA ILE A 55 -28.52 19.05 -15.25
C ILE A 55 -27.98 17.65 -14.93
N SER A 56 -27.49 16.94 -15.94
CA SER A 56 -27.00 15.56 -15.78
C SER A 56 -25.82 15.47 -14.82
N LEU A 57 -24.91 16.46 -14.86
CA LEU A 57 -23.79 16.52 -13.92
C LEU A 57 -24.25 16.80 -12.50
N GLN A 58 -25.18 17.73 -12.31
CA GLN A 58 -25.70 18.07 -10.99
C GLN A 58 -26.40 16.88 -10.34
N GLU A 59 -27.26 16.17 -11.08
CA GLU A 59 -27.92 14.96 -10.61
C GLU A 59 -26.90 13.88 -10.24
N TYR A 60 -25.92 13.63 -11.12
CA TYR A 60 -24.86 12.66 -10.85
C TYR A 60 -24.07 12.97 -9.56
N LEU A 61 -23.72 14.24 -9.33
CA LEU A 61 -23.00 14.65 -8.12
C LEU A 61 -23.86 14.55 -6.86
N ALA A 62 -25.15 14.87 -6.96
CA ALA A 62 -26.10 14.72 -5.86
C ALA A 62 -26.26 13.24 -5.46
N ASP A 63 -26.45 12.36 -6.45
CA ASP A 63 -26.55 10.92 -6.25
C ASP A 63 -25.27 10.36 -5.60
N CYS A 64 -24.09 10.78 -6.07
CA CYS A 64 -22.81 10.39 -5.48
C CYS A 64 -22.71 10.84 -4.02
N HIS A 65 -23.13 12.06 -3.71
CA HIS A 65 -23.12 12.58 -2.34
C HIS A 65 -24.08 11.80 -1.43
N GLU A 66 -25.30 11.51 -1.89
CA GLU A 66 -26.28 10.72 -1.13
C GLU A 66 -25.82 9.27 -0.89
N ALA A 67 -25.14 8.69 -1.86
CA ALA A 67 -24.57 7.34 -1.74
C ALA A 67 -23.23 7.28 -0.99
N GLY A 68 -22.61 8.43 -0.67
CA GLY A 68 -21.27 8.48 -0.08
C GLY A 68 -20.16 7.97 -1.02
N ILE A 69 -20.36 8.13 -2.33
CA ILE A 69 -19.42 7.71 -3.38
C ILE A 69 -18.58 8.91 -3.83
N GLU A 70 -17.28 8.69 -4.07
CA GLU A 70 -16.41 9.70 -4.66
C GLU A 70 -16.77 9.89 -6.15
N PRO A 71 -17.26 11.08 -6.57
CA PRO A 71 -17.77 11.29 -7.93
C PRO A 71 -16.68 11.38 -9.00
N TYR A 72 -15.45 11.70 -8.60
CA TYR A 72 -14.35 11.85 -9.54
C TYR A 72 -13.49 10.60 -9.59
N ALA A 73 -13.30 10.09 -10.80
CA ALA A 73 -12.31 9.06 -11.06
C ALA A 73 -10.95 9.67 -10.74
N HIS A 74 -10.37 9.24 -9.63
CA HIS A 74 -8.96 9.42 -9.42
C HIS A 74 -8.28 8.52 -10.45
N PRO A 75 -7.55 9.05 -11.45
CA PRO A 75 -6.68 8.19 -12.22
C PRO A 75 -5.78 7.54 -11.17
N GLU A 76 -5.87 6.22 -11.00
CA GLU A 76 -4.95 5.53 -10.10
C GLU A 76 -3.57 5.97 -10.53
N LYS A 77 -2.94 6.82 -9.71
CA LYS A 77 -1.63 7.35 -10.01
C LYS A 77 -0.76 6.10 -10.02
N MET A 78 -0.40 5.60 -11.20
CA MET A 78 0.53 4.47 -11.32
C MET A 78 1.75 4.83 -10.48
N LYS A 79 1.90 4.15 -9.34
CA LYS A 79 3.04 4.37 -8.45
C LYS A 79 4.12 3.40 -8.87
N THR A 80 5.32 3.92 -9.06
CA THR A 80 6.50 3.07 -9.26
C THR A 80 6.89 2.47 -7.91
N PHE A 81 7.03 1.15 -7.87
CA PHE A 81 7.51 0.41 -6.71
C PHE A 81 8.90 -0.14 -7.04
N THR A 82 9.93 0.32 -6.33
CA THR A 82 11.32 -0.09 -6.55
C THR A 82 11.81 -0.91 -5.37
N LEU A 83 12.24 -2.14 -5.62
CA LEU A 83 12.82 -3.05 -4.63
C LEU A 83 14.30 -3.29 -4.89
N ARG A 84 15.06 -3.49 -3.81
CA ARG A 84 16.43 -4.03 -3.87
C ARG A 84 16.40 -5.45 -3.31
N TYR A 85 16.82 -6.42 -4.10
CA TYR A 85 16.84 -7.83 -3.72
C TYR A 85 18.03 -8.55 -4.37
N PRO A 86 18.49 -9.69 -3.81
CA PRO A 86 19.56 -10.49 -4.41
C PRO A 86 19.14 -11.06 -5.76
N GLU A 87 20.09 -11.17 -6.71
CA GLU A 87 19.84 -11.68 -8.06
C GLU A 87 19.14 -13.05 -8.08
N SER A 88 19.54 -13.96 -7.19
CA SER A 88 18.93 -15.29 -7.08
C SER A 88 17.43 -15.26 -6.75
N PHE A 89 16.94 -14.18 -6.11
CA PHE A 89 15.51 -13.98 -5.88
C PHE A 89 14.80 -13.56 -7.18
N GLY A 90 15.44 -12.72 -8.00
CA GLY A 90 14.91 -12.28 -9.29
C GLY A 90 14.74 -13.43 -10.28
N GLU A 91 15.66 -14.38 -10.29
CA GLU A 91 15.57 -15.59 -11.13
C GLU A 91 14.34 -16.42 -10.75
N ARG A 92 14.19 -16.75 -9.45
CA ARG A 92 13.03 -17.50 -8.95
C ARG A 92 11.72 -16.78 -9.21
N LEU A 93 11.71 -15.46 -9.04
CA LEU A 93 10.55 -14.61 -9.31
C LEU A 93 10.16 -14.63 -10.79
N SER A 94 11.14 -14.58 -11.69
CA SER A 94 10.91 -14.65 -13.13
C SER A 94 10.39 -16.02 -13.54
N SER A 95 10.92 -17.10 -12.95
CA SER A 95 10.41 -18.47 -13.17
C SER A 95 8.97 -18.62 -12.71
N ALA A 96 8.62 -18.16 -11.51
CA ALA A 96 7.26 -18.24 -10.97
C ALA A 96 6.25 -17.46 -11.85
N ALA A 97 6.59 -16.24 -12.26
CA ALA A 97 5.75 -15.47 -13.16
C ALA A 97 5.56 -16.14 -14.54
N ALA A 98 6.62 -16.79 -15.05
CA ALA A 98 6.57 -17.50 -16.33
C ALA A 98 5.72 -18.77 -16.27
N GLU A 99 5.76 -19.52 -15.16
CA GLU A 99 4.88 -20.68 -14.93
C GLU A 99 3.40 -20.30 -14.99
N GLU A 100 3.07 -19.11 -14.47
CA GLU A 100 1.72 -18.56 -14.48
C GLU A 100 1.39 -17.73 -15.73
N GLN A 101 2.32 -17.63 -16.69
CA GLN A 101 2.18 -16.87 -17.95
C GLN A 101 1.84 -15.38 -17.75
N VAL A 102 2.30 -14.78 -16.66
CA VAL A 102 2.08 -13.37 -16.32
C VAL A 102 3.39 -12.58 -16.27
N SER A 103 3.29 -11.26 -16.23
CA SER A 103 4.48 -10.42 -16.01
C SER A 103 4.93 -10.50 -14.54
N VAL A 104 6.22 -10.30 -14.28
CA VAL A 104 6.76 -10.23 -12.92
C VAL A 104 6.01 -9.18 -12.07
N ASN A 105 5.67 -8.02 -12.64
CA ASN A 105 4.90 -7.00 -11.93
C ASN A 105 3.49 -7.49 -11.57
N THR A 106 2.82 -8.17 -12.50
CA THR A 106 1.48 -8.75 -12.27
C THR A 106 1.54 -9.79 -11.16
N TRP A 107 2.47 -10.74 -11.26
CA TRP A 107 2.65 -11.81 -10.28
C TRP A 107 2.94 -11.27 -8.86
N ILE A 108 3.80 -10.24 -8.76
CA ILE A 108 4.07 -9.56 -7.48
C ILE A 108 2.79 -8.94 -6.91
N LEU A 109 2.02 -8.22 -7.73
CA LEU A 109 0.81 -7.53 -7.29
C LEU A 109 -0.26 -8.51 -6.82
N GLU A 110 -0.46 -9.61 -7.54
CA GLU A 110 -1.41 -10.67 -7.19
C GLU A 110 -1.02 -11.33 -5.86
N THR A 111 0.24 -11.75 -5.72
CA THR A 111 0.76 -12.35 -4.48
C THR A 111 0.63 -11.41 -3.28
N LEU A 112 0.93 -10.12 -3.46
CA LEU A 112 0.78 -9.11 -2.40
C LEU A 112 -0.69 -8.86 -2.06
N ASN A 113 -1.59 -8.87 -3.04
CA ASN A 113 -3.01 -8.68 -2.81
C ASN A 113 -3.60 -9.85 -2.02
N GLU A 114 -3.33 -11.09 -2.42
CA GLU A 114 -3.77 -12.30 -1.72
C GLU A 114 -3.29 -12.34 -0.26
N THR A 115 -2.01 -12.06 -0.03
CA THR A 115 -1.43 -12.05 1.32
C THR A 115 -1.98 -10.90 2.18
N SER A 116 -2.22 -9.73 1.58
CA SER A 116 -2.83 -8.60 2.28
C SER A 116 -4.28 -8.89 2.73
N GLN A 117 -5.04 -9.63 1.91
CA GLN A 117 -6.40 -10.04 2.22
C GLN A 117 -6.45 -11.22 3.20
N THR A 118 -5.48 -12.14 3.12
CA THR A 118 -5.37 -13.31 4.00
C THR A 118 -4.88 -12.95 5.40
N GLY A 119 -4.01 -11.94 5.52
CA GLY A 119 -3.50 -11.43 6.80
C GLY A 119 -4.55 -10.82 7.73
N LEU A 120 -5.77 -10.57 7.23
CA LEU A 120 -6.92 -10.14 8.04
C LEU A 120 -7.65 -11.31 8.74
N LYS A 121 -7.27 -12.58 8.49
CA LYS A 121 -7.96 -13.77 9.02
C LYS A 121 -7.14 -14.68 9.95
N GLN A 122 -5.89 -14.35 10.31
CA GLN A 122 -5.07 -15.18 11.20
C GLN A 122 -4.64 -14.43 12.48
N PRO A 123 -4.80 -15.02 13.69
CA PRO A 123 -4.37 -14.39 14.94
C PRO A 123 -2.83 -14.29 15.00
N ALA A 124 -2.35 -13.13 15.46
CA ALA A 124 -0.97 -12.64 15.38
C ALA A 124 0.13 -13.43 16.14
N ALA A 125 -0.12 -14.67 16.58
CA ALA A 125 0.78 -15.38 17.49
C ALA A 125 2.02 -16.01 16.82
N ASP A 126 2.01 -16.27 15.51
CA ASP A 126 3.10 -17.01 14.83
C ASP A 126 4.14 -16.13 14.11
N ARG A 127 4.02 -14.79 14.17
CA ARG A 127 4.87 -13.89 13.37
C ARG A 127 6.30 -13.65 13.90
N TYR A 128 6.67 -14.19 15.06
CA TYR A 128 8.01 -14.04 15.63
C TYR A 128 8.72 -15.38 15.81
N ARG A 129 9.02 -16.09 14.72
CA ARG A 129 9.85 -17.30 14.80
C ARG A 129 10.92 -17.42 13.73
N PHE A 130 11.59 -16.33 13.35
CA PHE A 130 12.88 -16.47 12.65
C PHE A 130 13.81 -15.30 12.99
N ASN A 131 14.74 -15.55 13.92
CA ASN A 131 16.09 -15.01 13.91
C ASN A 131 16.97 -15.81 14.88
N PHE A 132 17.63 -16.85 14.37
CA PHE A 132 18.86 -17.37 14.95
C PHE A 132 19.89 -17.50 13.83
N HIS A 133 20.81 -16.54 13.77
CA HIS A 133 22.07 -16.72 13.06
C HIS A 133 22.93 -17.75 13.82
N PRO A 134 23.64 -18.67 13.15
CA PRO A 134 24.61 -19.51 13.81
C PRO A 134 25.81 -18.65 14.27
N LEU A 135 26.14 -18.72 15.56
CA LEU A 135 27.36 -18.12 16.10
C LEU A 135 28.58 -18.80 15.46
N ASN A 136 29.41 -17.98 14.84
CA ASN A 136 30.69 -18.32 14.22
C ASN A 136 31.63 -19.02 15.21
N THR A 137 31.84 -20.33 15.10
CA THR A 137 32.85 -21.06 15.87
C THR A 137 34.22 -20.92 15.22
N ALA A 138 34.88 -19.79 15.45
CA ALA A 138 36.29 -19.60 15.12
C ALA A 138 36.97 -18.74 16.19
N ASN A 139 37.13 -19.28 17.40
CA ASN A 139 38.27 -19.07 18.29
C ASN A 139 37.99 -19.69 19.66
N ALA A 140 38.76 -20.72 20.01
CA ALA A 140 39.36 -20.92 21.34
C ALA A 140 39.84 -22.39 21.45
N HIS A 141 41.04 -22.63 20.93
CA HIS A 141 41.92 -23.63 21.54
C HIS A 141 42.29 -23.13 22.95
N GLY A 142 42.07 -23.94 23.99
CA GLY A 142 42.74 -23.76 25.28
C GLY A 142 41.98 -24.21 26.52
N ALA A 143 42.60 -25.14 27.26
CA ALA A 143 42.43 -25.42 28.69
C ALA A 143 41.12 -26.10 29.16
N ARG A 144 41.10 -27.43 29.37
CA ARG A 144 41.54 -28.19 30.57
C ARG A 144 40.53 -28.21 31.74
N ARG A 145 39.97 -29.41 31.94
CA ARG A 145 39.69 -30.18 33.19
C ARG A 145 39.37 -29.44 34.50
N ALA A 146 38.20 -29.77 35.05
CA ALA A 146 37.86 -30.17 36.44
C ALA A 146 36.36 -29.89 36.60
N GLY A 147 35.48 -30.66 37.22
CA GLY A 147 35.54 -31.66 38.28
C GLY A 147 34.13 -31.69 38.87
N GLN A 148 33.65 -32.87 39.27
CA GLN A 148 32.33 -33.15 39.83
C GLN A 148 31.86 -32.19 40.94
N SER A 149 30.56 -31.93 41.06
CA SER A 149 29.84 -32.21 42.32
C SER A 149 28.31 -32.07 42.24
N ARG A 150 27.65 -33.06 42.85
CA ARG A 150 26.21 -33.25 43.05
C ARG A 150 25.70 -32.47 44.27
N ARG A 151 24.39 -32.14 44.23
CA ARG A 151 23.37 -32.15 45.31
C ARG A 151 23.76 -31.76 46.75
N ARG A 152 23.06 -30.76 47.32
CA ARG A 152 22.11 -30.83 48.49
C ARG A 152 21.84 -29.42 49.05
N GLN A 153 20.57 -29.04 49.17
CA GLN A 153 19.78 -28.81 50.40
C GLN A 153 19.98 -27.45 51.10
N ASN A 154 18.82 -26.77 51.26
CA ASN A 154 18.37 -25.97 52.41
C ASN A 154 19.34 -24.99 53.08
N ALA A 155 18.98 -23.70 53.07
CA ALA A 155 18.53 -22.95 54.26
C ALA A 155 18.74 -21.44 54.05
N VAL A 156 17.68 -20.67 54.28
CA VAL A 156 17.72 -19.22 54.54
C VAL A 156 18.13 -19.04 56.01
N PRO A 157 18.99 -18.06 56.36
CA PRO A 157 18.47 -16.85 57.00
C PRO A 157 19.18 -15.55 56.60
N ARG A 158 18.37 -14.56 56.20
CA ARG A 158 18.15 -13.20 56.74
C ARG A 158 19.19 -12.54 57.71
N PRO A 159 19.12 -11.20 57.87
CA PRO A 159 20.05 -10.22 57.29
C PRO A 159 20.78 -9.39 58.36
N TYR A 160 21.83 -8.65 58.02
CA TYR A 160 22.30 -7.55 58.86
C TYR A 160 22.71 -6.31 58.07
N HIS A 161 22.45 -5.20 58.76
CA HIS A 161 22.36 -3.81 58.36
C HIS A 161 23.69 -3.07 58.21
N LEU A 162 23.58 -1.94 57.52
CA LEU A 162 24.28 -0.64 57.70
C LEU A 162 25.81 -0.62 57.59
N SER A 163 26.29 0.15 56.61
CA SER A 163 26.88 1.48 56.88
C SER A 163 27.04 2.26 55.56
N ALA A 164 26.32 3.37 55.42
CA ALA A 164 26.77 4.52 54.63
C ALA A 164 27.69 5.38 55.53
N PRO A 165 28.22 6.55 55.14
CA PRO A 165 28.40 7.17 53.81
C PRO A 165 29.86 7.65 53.62
N GLN A 166 30.19 8.24 52.45
CA GLN A 166 30.96 9.49 52.34
C GLN A 166 31.12 9.91 50.88
N SER A 167 30.50 11.05 50.53
CA SER A 167 30.89 11.93 49.42
C SER A 167 32.10 12.81 49.85
N PRO A 168 32.56 13.84 49.11
CA PRO A 168 32.44 14.22 47.70
C PRO A 168 33.80 14.67 47.08
N GLY A 169 33.79 15.09 45.80
CA GLY A 169 34.82 15.97 45.20
C GLY A 169 35.64 15.27 44.11
N SER A 170 36.03 15.89 43.01
CA SER A 170 35.93 17.29 42.58
C SER A 170 36.31 17.37 41.09
N ARG A 171 35.83 18.46 40.46
CA ARG A 171 36.05 18.93 39.08
C ARG A 171 37.51 19.32 38.77
N HIS A 172 37.71 19.61 37.48
CA HIS A 172 38.83 20.32 36.80
C HIS A 172 40.02 19.41 36.47
N ASP A 173 40.57 19.35 35.25
CA ASP A 173 40.40 20.07 33.98
C ASP A 173 40.70 19.11 32.81
#